data_AF-A0A7S1MLN5-F1
#
_entry.id   AF-A0A7S1MLN5-F1
#
_cell.length_a   1.000
_cell.length_b   1.000
_cell.length_c   1.000
_cell.angle_alpha   90.00
_cell.angle_beta   90.00
_cell.angle_gamma   90.00
#
_symmetry.space_group_name_H-M   'P 1'
#
loop_
_entity.id
_entity.type
_entity.pdbx_description
1 polymer ?
#
loop_
_entity_poly.entity_id
_entity_poly.type
_entity_poly.pdbx_seq_one_letter_code
_entity_poly.pdbx_strand_id
1 'polypeptide(L)'
;SSQDHYDYGMRAVKSVLTAAGRLKRKFPDESEDILMLRSIQDVNLPKFLSQDVELFKGIVSDLFPGVTLPVPDYNSMDKALAEVAEADNLQLTDYFLLKVHETYEMIVVRHGMMLVGLSYGGKTKVLHSLAKALTIMHRSGEEARTRLTTLNPKAVTLNQLYGVVDVSGEWNDGVLSNAFRTNATDTSDDRNWLVLDGPVDA
;
A
#
# COMPACT_ATOMS: atom_id res chain seq x y z
N SER A 1 -11.08 15.76 -13.30
CA SER A 1 -11.42 14.44 -13.88
C SER A 1 -12.51 13.78 -13.04
N SER A 2 -13.44 13.03 -13.66
CA SER A 2 -14.56 12.34 -12.99
C SER A 2 -14.29 10.84 -12.83
N GLN A 3 -13.16 10.49 -12.20
CA GLN A 3 -12.83 9.08 -11.97
C GLN A 3 -13.65 8.49 -10.82
N ASP A 4 -14.19 7.29 -11.01
CA ASP A 4 -15.05 6.63 -10.01
C ASP A 4 -14.33 6.31 -8.70
N HIS A 5 -13.00 6.14 -8.74
CA HIS A 5 -12.18 5.84 -7.55
C HIS A 5 -11.71 7.07 -6.78
N TYR A 6 -12.07 8.28 -7.21
CA TYR A 6 -11.72 9.50 -6.48
C TYR A 6 -12.70 9.74 -5.32
N ASP A 7 -12.15 9.73 -4.10
CA ASP A 7 -12.88 10.05 -2.87
C ASP A 7 -12.37 11.37 -2.28
N TYR A 8 -13.22 12.41 -2.35
CA TYR A 8 -12.99 13.73 -1.75
C TYR A 8 -13.87 13.97 -0.52
N GLY A 9 -14.49 12.92 0.04
CA GLY A 9 -15.34 13.02 1.21
C GLY A 9 -14.58 13.22 2.53
N MET A 10 -15.32 13.40 3.62
CA MET A 10 -14.75 13.63 4.96
C MET A 10 -13.83 12.50 5.45
N ARG A 11 -13.98 11.28 4.94
CA ARG A 11 -13.09 10.14 5.25
C ARG A 11 -11.70 10.32 4.64
N ALA A 12 -11.62 10.89 3.44
CA ALA A 12 -10.35 11.24 2.80
C ALA A 12 -9.63 12.33 3.60
N VAL A 13 -10.36 13.37 4.00
CA VAL A 13 -9.82 14.45 4.86
C VAL A 13 -9.28 13.90 6.18
N LYS A 14 -10.05 13.04 6.87
CA LYS A 14 -9.60 12.37 8.10
C LYS A 14 -8.32 11.54 7.89
N SER A 15 -8.19 10.89 6.73
CA SER A 15 -6.98 10.11 6.40
C SER A 15 -5.74 11.00 6.32
N VAL A 16 -5.85 12.17 5.68
CA VAL A 16 -4.76 13.17 5.61
C VAL A 16 -4.38 13.65 7.01
N LEU A 17 -5.36 14.01 7.84
CA LEU A 17 -5.09 14.48 9.21
C LEU A 17 -4.45 13.39 10.08
N THR A 18 -4.85 12.13 9.90
CA THR A 18 -4.25 11.00 10.61
C THR A 18 -2.79 10.79 10.20
N ALA A 19 -2.48 10.91 8.90
CA ALA A 19 -1.13 10.85 8.39
C ALA A 19 -0.27 12.01 8.92
N ALA A 20 -0.79 13.24 8.87
CA ALA A 20 -0.12 14.43 9.41
C ALA A 20 0.19 14.29 10.89
N GLY A 21 -0.76 13.78 11.69
CA GLY A 21 -0.54 13.52 13.10
C GLY A 21 0.54 12.47 13.37
N ARG A 22 0.67 11.45 12.51
CA ARG A 22 1.78 10.48 12.60
C ARG A 22 3.12 11.15 12.28
N LEU A 23 3.18 11.94 11.22
CA LEU A 23 4.39 12.65 10.84
C LEU A 23 4.81 13.67 11.92
N LYS A 24 3.89 14.43 12.53
CA LYS A 24 4.20 15.36 13.62
C LYS A 24 4.77 14.65 14.85
N ARG A 25 4.31 13.44 15.17
CA ARG A 25 4.90 12.65 16.27
C ARG A 25 6.31 12.16 15.93
N LYS A 26 6.57 11.82 14.66
CA LYS A 26 7.89 11.36 14.20
C LYS A 26 8.88 12.52 14.04
N PHE A 27 8.39 13.69 13.66
CA PHE A 27 9.17 14.91 13.42
C PHE A 27 8.53 16.09 14.17
N PRO A 28 8.72 16.18 15.51
CA PRO A 28 8.04 17.18 16.34
C PRO A 28 8.40 18.63 15.98
N ASP A 29 9.63 18.85 15.53
CA ASP A 29 10.18 20.19 15.25
C ASP A 29 10.02 20.60 13.77
N GLU A 30 9.52 19.70 12.93
CA GLU A 30 9.28 19.98 11.52
C GLU A 30 8.10 20.95 11.33
N SER A 31 8.21 21.78 10.30
CA SER A 31 7.22 22.80 10.01
C SER A 31 5.87 22.18 9.63
N GLU A 32 4.78 22.68 10.23
CA GLU A 32 3.46 22.08 10.05
C GLU A 32 2.95 22.18 8.61
N ASP A 33 3.34 23.21 7.87
CA ASP A 33 3.05 23.36 6.44
C ASP A 33 3.72 22.24 5.61
N ILE A 34 4.99 21.91 5.87
CA ILE A 34 5.71 20.79 5.25
C ILE A 34 5.02 19.47 5.59
N LEU A 35 4.69 19.24 6.85
CA LEU A 35 4.04 18.02 7.30
C LEU A 35 2.64 17.84 6.69
N MET A 36 1.87 18.92 6.61
CA MET A 36 0.55 18.93 6.01
C MET A 36 0.64 18.70 4.50
N LEU A 37 1.53 19.42 3.82
CA LEU A 37 1.76 19.26 2.39
C LEU A 37 2.15 17.83 2.04
N ARG A 38 3.13 17.26 2.77
CA ARG A 38 3.55 15.87 2.62
C ARG A 38 2.38 14.89 2.79
N SER A 39 1.59 15.08 3.85
CA SER A 39 0.42 14.23 4.12
C SER A 39 -0.62 14.28 3.01
N ILE A 40 -0.85 15.44 2.40
CA ILE A 40 -1.79 15.60 1.28
C ILE A 40 -1.23 14.87 0.04
N GLN A 41 0.07 15.01 -0.24
CA GLN A 41 0.71 14.35 -1.38
C GLN A 41 0.70 12.82 -1.24
N ASP A 42 1.18 12.29 -0.10
CA ASP A 42 1.29 10.84 0.14
C ASP A 42 -0.08 10.14 0.05
N VAL A 43 -1.16 10.81 0.48
CA VAL A 43 -2.51 10.23 0.48
C VAL A 43 -3.19 10.28 -0.89
N ASN A 44 -2.80 11.22 -1.76
CA ASN A 44 -3.55 11.51 -2.99
C ASN A 44 -2.79 11.18 -4.28
N LEU A 45 -1.48 11.43 -4.35
CA LEU A 45 -0.68 11.16 -5.55
C LEU A 45 -0.81 9.72 -6.06
N PRO A 46 -0.77 8.67 -5.20
CA PRO A 46 -0.88 7.29 -5.67
C PRO A 46 -2.22 6.94 -6.34
N LYS A 47 -3.25 7.78 -6.14
CA LYS A 47 -4.60 7.56 -6.69
C LYS A 47 -4.80 8.22 -8.04
N PHE A 48 -4.02 9.26 -8.34
CA PHE A 48 -4.26 10.11 -9.50
C PHE A 48 -3.78 9.48 -10.80
N LEU A 49 -4.51 9.80 -11.88
CA LEU A 49 -4.03 9.60 -13.23
C LEU A 49 -2.89 10.58 -13.53
N SER A 50 -1.98 10.22 -14.44
CA SER A 50 -0.82 11.05 -14.79
C SER A 50 -1.19 12.49 -15.17
N GLN A 51 -2.30 12.68 -15.88
CA GLN A 51 -2.81 14.01 -16.25
C GLN A 51 -3.32 14.83 -15.07
N ASP A 52 -3.86 14.17 -14.04
CA ASP A 52 -4.39 14.84 -12.85
C ASP A 52 -3.27 15.18 -11.85
N VAL A 53 -2.14 14.47 -11.90
CA VAL A 53 -0.95 14.75 -11.05
C VAL A 53 -0.42 16.16 -11.31
N GLU A 54 -0.28 16.57 -12.57
CA GLU A 54 0.24 17.91 -12.91
C GLU A 54 -0.73 19.02 -12.47
N LEU A 55 -2.03 18.81 -12.65
CA LEU A 55 -3.04 19.75 -12.15
C LEU A 55 -2.99 19.87 -10.62
N PHE A 56 -2.89 18.74 -9.92
CA PHE A 56 -2.77 18.72 -8.47
C PHE A 56 -1.52 19.44 -7.98
N LYS A 57 -0.37 19.23 -8.62
CA LYS A 57 0.88 19.96 -8.30
C LYS A 57 0.69 21.47 -8.42
N GLY A 58 0.00 21.96 -9.46
CA GLY A 58 -0.30 23.38 -9.63
C GLY A 58 -1.18 23.95 -8.51
N ILE A 59 -2.27 23.24 -8.15
CA ILE A 59 -3.15 23.65 -7.04
C ILE A 59 -2.36 23.69 -5.72
N VAL A 60 -1.51 22.70 -5.50
CA VAL A 60 -0.71 22.60 -4.29
C VAL A 60 0.33 23.72 -4.20
N SER A 61 1.01 24.07 -5.30
CA SER A 61 1.98 25.17 -5.31
C SER A 61 1.33 26.52 -5.01
N ASP A 62 0.07 26.72 -5.43
CA ASP A 62 -0.69 27.94 -5.14
C ASP A 62 -1.11 28.02 -3.66
N LEU A 63 -1.47 26.88 -3.05
CA LEU A 63 -1.92 26.80 -1.66
C LEU A 63 -0.78 26.79 -0.63
N PHE A 64 0.40 26.28 -1.02
CA PHE A 64 1.59 26.18 -0.17
C PHE A 64 2.78 26.92 -0.80
N PRO A 65 2.71 28.25 -0.98
CA PRO A 65 3.72 29.00 -1.69
C PRO A 65 5.06 28.98 -0.95
N GLY A 66 6.13 28.60 -1.66
CA GLY A 66 7.49 28.55 -1.11
C GLY A 66 7.80 27.34 -0.22
N VAL A 67 6.84 26.45 0.00
CA VAL A 67 7.05 25.20 0.74
C VAL A 67 7.66 24.16 -0.20
N THR A 68 8.84 23.66 0.14
CA THR A 68 9.50 22.59 -0.61
C THR A 68 9.57 21.34 0.25
N LEU A 69 9.11 20.20 -0.28
CA LEU A 69 9.17 18.94 0.43
C LEU A 69 10.58 18.36 0.39
N PRO A 70 11.06 17.75 1.49
CA PRO A 70 12.28 16.97 1.46
C PRO A 70 12.10 15.76 0.54
N VAL A 71 13.14 15.43 -0.22
CA VAL A 71 13.16 14.24 -1.06
C VAL A 71 13.19 13.00 -0.15
N PRO A 72 12.24 12.06 -0.30
CA PRO A 72 12.28 10.81 0.44
C PRO A 72 13.56 10.02 0.11
N ASP A 73 14.17 9.42 1.14
CA ASP A 73 15.33 8.55 0.96
C ASP A 73 14.89 7.10 0.79
N TYR A 74 15.06 6.57 -0.43
CA TYR A 74 14.78 5.18 -0.77
C TYR A 74 16.04 4.34 -0.98
N ASN A 75 17.23 4.84 -0.65
CA ASN A 75 18.50 4.20 -0.99
C ASN A 75 18.60 2.73 -0.56
N SER A 76 18.16 2.39 0.65
CA SER A 76 18.16 1.02 1.15
C SER A 76 17.16 0.12 0.41
N MET A 77 15.99 0.67 0.09
CA MET A 77 14.96 -0.04 -0.68
C MET A 77 15.40 -0.26 -2.13
N ASP A 78 16.02 0.72 -2.77
CA ASP A 78 16.51 0.62 -4.14
C ASP A 78 17.61 -0.43 -4.28
N LYS A 79 18.51 -0.50 -3.30
CA LYS A 79 19.53 -1.57 -3.22
C LYS A 79 18.88 -2.94 -3.08
N ALA A 80 17.91 -3.09 -2.17
CA ALA A 80 17.19 -4.33 -1.99
C ALA A 80 16.39 -4.71 -3.25
N LEU A 81 15.78 -3.74 -3.94
CA LEU A 81 15.07 -3.97 -5.20
C LEU A 81 16.02 -4.38 -6.32
N ALA A 82 17.23 -3.83 -6.39
CA ALA A 82 18.25 -4.25 -7.35
C ALA A 82 18.63 -5.73 -7.14
N GLU A 83 18.81 -6.17 -5.90
CA GLU A 83 19.03 -7.60 -5.60
C GLU A 83 17.85 -8.47 -6.02
N VAL A 84 16.61 -8.03 -5.74
CA VAL A 84 15.40 -8.75 -6.17
C VAL A 84 15.31 -8.82 -7.69
N ALA A 85 15.65 -7.73 -8.38
CA ALA A 85 15.57 -7.65 -9.83
C ALA A 85 16.58 -8.58 -10.51
N GLU A 86 17.81 -8.66 -9.99
CA GLU A 86 18.80 -9.62 -10.46
C GLU A 86 18.32 -11.06 -10.25
N ALA A 87 17.80 -11.39 -9.06
CA ALA A 87 17.31 -12.73 -8.75
C ALA A 87 16.09 -13.16 -9.58
N ASP A 88 15.18 -12.23 -9.88
CA ASP A 88 13.95 -12.51 -10.62
C ASP A 88 14.06 -12.24 -12.13
N ASN A 89 15.25 -11.84 -12.62
CA ASN A 89 15.49 -11.40 -14.00
C ASN A 89 14.49 -10.31 -14.44
N LEU A 90 14.37 -9.25 -13.63
CA LEU A 90 13.50 -8.10 -13.86
C LEU A 90 14.32 -6.87 -14.24
N GLN A 91 13.74 -6.02 -15.09
CA GLN A 91 14.28 -4.70 -15.37
C GLN A 91 13.58 -3.65 -14.50
N LEU A 92 14.35 -2.95 -13.66
CA LEU A 92 13.85 -1.85 -12.84
C LEU A 92 13.80 -0.57 -13.68
N THR A 93 12.68 -0.33 -14.34
CA THR A 93 12.43 0.97 -14.97
C THR A 93 12.08 2.00 -13.90
N ASP A 94 12.34 3.28 -14.17
CA ASP A 94 11.99 4.38 -13.24
C ASP A 94 10.51 4.36 -12.85
N TYR A 95 9.63 4.01 -13.80
CA TYR A 95 8.21 3.89 -13.54
C TYR A 95 7.87 2.71 -12.61
N PHE A 96 8.59 1.59 -12.74
CA PHE A 96 8.41 0.44 -11.85
C PHE A 96 8.85 0.77 -10.43
N LEU A 97 10.02 1.40 -10.27
CA LEU A 97 10.52 1.88 -8.97
C LEU A 97 9.54 2.85 -8.33
N LEU A 98 9.09 3.87 -9.08
CA LEU A 98 8.07 4.82 -8.63
C LEU A 98 6.83 4.10 -8.08
N LYS A 99 6.30 3.09 -8.81
CA LYS A 99 5.11 2.35 -8.37
C LYS A 99 5.37 1.46 -7.15
N VAL A 100 6.59 0.95 -6.98
CA VAL A 100 6.99 0.23 -5.76
C VAL A 100 7.03 1.18 -4.57
N HIS A 101 7.63 2.36 -4.70
CA HIS A 101 7.67 3.37 -3.63
C HIS A 101 6.27 3.85 -3.25
N GLU A 102 5.44 4.23 -4.22
CA GLU A 102 4.05 4.63 -3.98
C GLU A 102 3.25 3.51 -3.28
N THR A 103 3.49 2.25 -3.65
CA THR A 103 2.85 1.10 -2.99
C THR A 103 3.31 0.96 -1.54
N TYR A 104 4.59 1.13 -1.25
CA TYR A 104 5.12 1.11 0.11
C TYR A 104 4.53 2.22 0.98
N GLU A 105 4.55 3.46 0.50
CA GLU A 105 4.00 4.61 1.23
C GLU A 105 2.52 4.40 1.57
N MET A 106 1.75 3.85 0.63
CA MET A 106 0.34 3.52 0.86
C MET A 106 0.14 2.43 1.92
N ILE A 107 0.99 1.40 1.94
CA ILE A 107 0.95 0.31 2.94
C ILE A 107 1.35 0.80 4.34
N VAL A 108 2.23 1.79 4.46
CA VAL A 108 2.60 2.40 5.74
C VAL A 108 1.42 3.22 6.31
N VAL A 109 0.67 3.89 5.44
CA VAL A 109 -0.44 4.76 5.86
C VAL A 109 -1.74 4.00 6.08
N ARG A 110 -2.04 2.96 5.29
CA ARG A 110 -3.33 2.24 5.30
C ARG A 110 -3.15 0.74 5.50
N HIS A 111 -4.07 0.15 6.27
CA HIS A 111 -4.14 -1.30 6.50
C HIS A 111 -4.78 -2.07 5.34
N GLY A 112 -5.39 -1.38 4.38
CA GLY A 112 -6.03 -1.97 3.21
C GLY A 112 -6.00 -1.00 2.03
N MET A 113 -5.75 -1.54 0.84
CA MET A 113 -5.70 -0.79 -0.42
C MET A 113 -6.05 -1.71 -1.59
N MET A 114 -6.40 -1.10 -2.73
CA MET A 114 -6.61 -1.81 -3.98
C MET A 114 -5.48 -1.44 -4.95
N LEU A 115 -4.86 -2.45 -5.55
CA LEU A 115 -3.93 -2.26 -6.68
C LEU A 115 -4.74 -2.27 -7.98
N VAL A 116 -5.03 -1.09 -8.51
CA VAL A 116 -5.85 -0.92 -9.71
C VAL A 116 -4.95 -0.75 -10.94
N GLY A 117 -5.33 -1.41 -12.03
CA GLY A 117 -4.62 -1.31 -13.31
C GLY A 117 -5.01 -2.44 -14.25
N LEU A 118 -4.64 -2.31 -15.52
CA LEU A 118 -4.97 -3.28 -16.57
C LEU A 118 -4.33 -4.66 -16.31
N SER A 119 -4.87 -5.68 -16.97
CA SER A 119 -4.23 -6.99 -17.06
C SER A 119 -2.81 -6.86 -17.60
N TYR A 120 -1.88 -7.65 -17.06
CA TYR A 120 -0.44 -7.58 -17.38
C TYR A 120 0.25 -6.24 -17.05
N GLY A 121 -0.40 -5.32 -16.34
CA GLY A 121 0.19 -4.04 -15.92
C GLY A 121 1.19 -4.11 -14.76
N GLY A 122 1.82 -5.26 -14.51
CA GLY A 122 2.90 -5.39 -13.52
C GLY A 122 2.49 -5.38 -12.04
N LYS A 123 1.20 -5.25 -11.70
CA LYS A 123 0.69 -5.16 -10.31
C LYS A 123 1.24 -6.23 -9.37
N THR A 124 1.15 -7.50 -9.77
CA THR A 124 1.67 -8.63 -8.99
C THR A 124 3.18 -8.52 -8.78
N LYS A 125 3.93 -8.09 -9.81
CA LYS A 125 5.38 -7.92 -9.72
C LYS A 125 5.77 -6.75 -8.81
N VAL A 126 5.04 -5.64 -8.83
CA VAL A 126 5.24 -4.53 -7.88
C VAL A 126 5.08 -5.03 -6.44
N LEU A 127 3.96 -5.70 -6.15
CA LEU A 127 3.67 -6.20 -4.80
C LEU A 127 4.69 -7.24 -4.32
N HIS A 128 5.02 -8.22 -5.17
CA HIS A 128 5.97 -9.27 -4.83
C HIS A 128 7.40 -8.75 -4.69
N SER A 129 7.82 -7.82 -5.54
CA SER A 129 9.17 -7.24 -5.47
C SER A 129 9.33 -6.42 -4.21
N LEU A 130 8.30 -5.64 -3.83
CA LEU A 130 8.29 -4.91 -2.57
C LEU A 130 8.38 -5.87 -1.37
N ALA A 131 7.55 -6.92 -1.32
CA ALA A 131 7.60 -7.89 -0.21
C ALA A 131 8.98 -8.55 -0.06
N LYS A 132 9.62 -8.89 -1.18
CA LYS A 132 10.99 -9.43 -1.17
C LYS A 132 12.02 -8.40 -0.73
N ALA A 133 11.92 -7.15 -1.20
CA ALA A 133 12.82 -6.07 -0.81
C ALA A 133 12.72 -5.78 0.70
N LEU A 134 11.51 -5.68 1.25
CA LEU A 134 11.29 -5.54 2.70
C LEU A 134 11.87 -6.71 3.49
N THR A 135 11.77 -7.93 2.96
CA THR A 135 12.40 -9.12 3.57
C THR A 135 13.92 -9.08 3.55
N ILE A 136 14.54 -8.46 2.54
CA ILE A 136 15.99 -8.23 2.49
C ILE A 136 16.38 -7.16 3.51
N MET A 137 15.69 -6.02 3.53
CA MET A 137 15.92 -4.93 4.48
C MET A 137 15.71 -5.34 5.94
N HIS A 138 14.89 -6.37 6.19
CA HIS A 138 14.77 -6.95 7.52
C HIS A 138 16.10 -7.48 8.07
N ARG A 139 17.00 -7.94 7.21
CA ARG A 139 18.32 -8.45 7.61
C ARG A 139 19.22 -7.37 8.20
N SER A 140 19.03 -6.11 7.79
CA SER A 140 19.72 -4.94 8.34
C SER A 140 18.94 -4.26 9.47
N GLY A 141 17.76 -4.78 9.85
CA GLY A 141 16.91 -4.20 10.89
C GLY A 141 16.21 -2.91 10.49
N GLU A 142 16.20 -2.56 9.20
CA GLU A 142 15.58 -1.33 8.69
C GLU A 142 14.07 -1.46 8.51
N GLU A 143 13.58 -2.70 8.29
CA GLU A 143 12.17 -2.98 8.03
C GLU A 143 11.71 -4.34 8.60
N ALA A 144 10.40 -4.55 8.60
CA ALA A 144 9.80 -5.83 8.95
C ALA A 144 9.81 -6.80 7.76
N ARG A 145 10.14 -8.07 8.02
CA ARG A 145 10.00 -9.14 7.03
C ARG A 145 8.54 -9.23 6.59
N THR A 146 8.31 -9.36 5.29
CA THR A 146 6.94 -9.39 4.75
C THR A 146 6.57 -10.79 4.27
N ARG A 147 5.40 -11.29 4.69
CA ARG A 147 4.83 -12.57 4.27
C ARG A 147 3.56 -12.33 3.45
N LEU A 148 3.41 -13.08 2.36
CA LEU A 148 2.26 -12.98 1.45
C LEU A 148 1.40 -14.23 1.59
N THR A 149 0.12 -14.04 1.85
CA THR A 149 -0.92 -15.07 1.75
C THR A 149 -1.90 -14.65 0.67
N THR A 150 -1.85 -15.29 -0.49
CA THR A 150 -2.68 -14.94 -1.65
C THR A 150 -3.85 -15.91 -1.80
N LEU A 151 -5.05 -15.36 -1.97
CA LEU A 151 -6.29 -16.10 -2.19
C LEU A 151 -6.98 -15.56 -3.44
N ASN A 152 -7.54 -16.44 -4.26
CA ASN A 152 -8.49 -16.04 -5.29
C ASN A 152 -9.92 -16.17 -4.72
N PRO A 153 -10.60 -15.05 -4.39
CA PRO A 153 -11.91 -15.11 -3.75
C PRO A 153 -13.00 -15.73 -4.65
N LYS A 154 -12.77 -15.80 -5.97
CA LYS A 154 -13.70 -16.40 -6.95
C LYS A 154 -13.44 -17.87 -7.25
N ALA A 155 -12.36 -18.43 -6.74
CA ALA A 155 -12.08 -19.86 -6.91
C ALA A 155 -12.95 -20.76 -6.01
N VAL A 156 -13.65 -20.17 -5.04
CA VAL A 156 -14.45 -20.89 -4.03
C VAL A 156 -15.82 -20.24 -3.86
N THR A 157 -16.76 -20.96 -3.26
CA THR A 157 -18.07 -20.40 -2.90
C THR A 157 -17.96 -19.42 -1.72
N LEU A 158 -18.96 -18.55 -1.55
CA LEU A 158 -18.99 -17.60 -0.41
C LEU A 158 -18.92 -18.30 0.94
N ASN A 159 -19.61 -19.43 1.09
CA ASN A 159 -19.58 -20.24 2.31
C ASN A 159 -18.18 -20.81 2.57
N GLN A 160 -17.46 -21.25 1.53
CA GLN A 160 -16.08 -21.72 1.66
C GLN A 160 -15.09 -20.56 1.87
N LEU A 161 -15.40 -19.36 1.39
CA LEU A 161 -14.53 -18.20 1.57
C LEU A 161 -14.64 -17.64 2.99
N TYR A 162 -15.85 -17.34 3.44
CA TYR A 162 -16.11 -16.66 4.73
C TYR A 162 -16.41 -17.62 5.88
N GLY A 163 -16.90 -18.82 5.58
CA GLY A 163 -17.41 -19.76 6.57
C GLY A 163 -18.92 -19.83 6.56
N VAL A 164 -19.46 -20.87 7.18
CA VAL A 164 -20.90 -21.15 7.22
C VAL A 164 -21.26 -21.92 8.48
N VAL A 165 -22.44 -21.65 9.02
CA VAL A 165 -23.05 -22.48 10.06
C VAL A 165 -23.71 -23.69 9.38
N ASP A 166 -23.32 -24.89 9.76
CA ASP A 166 -23.91 -26.10 9.19
C ASP A 166 -25.30 -26.41 9.79
N VAL A 167 -25.91 -27.49 9.31
CA VAL A 167 -27.24 -27.94 9.74
C VAL A 167 -27.29 -28.37 11.21
N SER A 168 -26.15 -28.66 11.83
CA SER A 168 -26.05 -28.98 13.26
C SER A 168 -25.94 -27.73 14.14
N GLY A 169 -25.75 -26.56 13.53
CA GLY A 169 -25.52 -25.29 14.23
C GLY A 169 -24.05 -25.01 14.52
N GLU A 170 -23.13 -25.85 14.04
CA GLU A 170 -21.69 -25.65 14.23
C GLU A 170 -21.10 -24.73 13.16
N TRP A 171 -20.16 -23.88 13.58
CA TRP A 171 -19.46 -22.95 12.69
C TRP A 171 -18.31 -23.66 11.97
N ASN A 172 -18.34 -23.61 10.64
CA ASN A 172 -17.24 -24.08 9.79
C ASN A 172 -16.51 -22.87 9.21
N ASP A 173 -15.21 -22.76 9.52
CA ASP A 173 -14.37 -21.66 9.06
C ASP A 173 -14.14 -21.69 7.55
N GLY A 174 -14.24 -20.52 6.92
CA GLY A 174 -13.84 -20.32 5.53
C GLY A 174 -12.35 -20.07 5.37
N VAL A 175 -11.84 -20.22 4.15
CA VAL A 175 -10.42 -20.06 3.81
C VAL A 175 -9.91 -18.65 4.13
N LEU A 176 -10.71 -17.61 3.83
CA LEU A 176 -10.35 -16.23 4.15
C LEU A 176 -10.35 -16.00 5.66
N SER A 177 -11.38 -16.46 6.36
CA SER A 177 -11.50 -16.32 7.81
C SER A 177 -10.34 -17.01 8.55
N ASN A 178 -9.94 -18.20 8.09
CA ASN A 178 -8.82 -18.93 8.65
C ASN A 178 -7.48 -18.23 8.37
N ALA A 179 -7.24 -17.79 7.12
CA ALA A 179 -6.03 -17.04 6.77
C ALA A 179 -5.92 -15.72 7.55
N PHE A 180 -7.03 -14.99 7.68
CA PHE A 180 -7.09 -13.76 8.46
C PHE A 180 -6.79 -14.01 9.94
N ARG A 181 -7.41 -15.04 10.55
CA ARG A 181 -7.15 -15.41 11.94
C ARG A 181 -5.69 -15.78 12.16
N THR A 182 -5.14 -16.63 11.30
CA THR A 182 -3.74 -17.06 11.36
C THR A 182 -2.80 -15.85 11.37
N ASN A 183 -2.99 -14.91 10.45
CA ASN A 183 -2.20 -13.70 10.36
C ASN A 183 -2.39 -12.76 11.57
N ALA A 184 -3.61 -12.68 12.12
CA ALA A 184 -3.93 -11.83 13.27
C ALA A 184 -3.42 -12.39 14.61
N THR A 185 -3.24 -13.72 14.70
CA THR A 185 -2.68 -14.40 15.89
C THR A 185 -1.15 -14.53 15.85
N ASP A 186 -0.52 -14.16 14.73
CA ASP A 186 0.94 -14.16 14.61
C ASP A 186 1.54 -13.11 15.55
N THR A 187 2.40 -13.55 16.46
CA THR A 187 3.07 -12.69 17.44
C THR A 187 4.47 -12.27 17.01
N SER A 188 4.89 -12.62 15.78
CA SER A 188 6.14 -12.10 15.23
C SER A 188 6.00 -10.64 14.81
N ASP A 189 7.13 -9.95 14.67
CA ASP A 189 7.18 -8.59 14.12
C ASP A 189 7.05 -8.57 12.58
N ASP A 190 6.73 -9.72 11.97
CA ASP A 190 6.58 -9.84 10.52
C ASP A 190 5.30 -9.12 10.04
N ARG A 191 5.40 -8.52 8.87
CA ARG A 191 4.28 -7.91 8.19
C ARG A 191 3.54 -8.96 7.37
N ASN A 192 2.35 -9.35 7.82
CA ASN A 192 1.50 -10.30 7.12
C ASN A 192 0.57 -9.60 6.11
N TRP A 193 0.75 -9.85 4.82
CA TRP A 193 -0.09 -9.35 3.73
C TRP A 193 -1.05 -10.43 3.25
N LEU A 194 -2.35 -10.17 3.42
CA LEU A 194 -3.41 -11.01 2.86
C LEU A 194 -3.87 -10.39 1.54
N VAL A 195 -3.63 -11.10 0.44
CA VAL A 195 -3.89 -10.62 -0.93
C VAL A 195 -5.08 -11.35 -1.50
N LEU A 196 -6.11 -10.60 -1.89
CA LEU A 196 -7.26 -11.12 -2.63
C LEU A 196 -7.03 -10.87 -4.12
N ASP A 197 -6.47 -11.86 -4.82
CA ASP A 197 -6.17 -11.78 -6.25
C ASP A 197 -7.32 -12.33 -7.07
N GLY A 198 -8.28 -11.46 -7.37
CA GLY A 198 -9.46 -11.77 -8.16
C GLY A 198 -10.27 -10.52 -8.47
N PRO A 199 -11.33 -10.64 -9.28
CA PRO A 199 -12.23 -9.54 -9.54
C PRO A 199 -12.96 -9.13 -8.26
N VAL A 200 -13.28 -7.84 -8.16
CA VAL A 200 -14.10 -7.28 -7.10
C VAL A 200 -15.54 -7.27 -7.58
N ASP A 201 -16.43 -7.95 -6.86
CA ASP A 201 -17.87 -7.85 -7.07
C ASP A 201 -18.44 -6.76 -6.15
N ALA A 202 -19.55 -6.15 -6.58
CA ALA A 202 -20.34 -5.20 -5.80
C ALA A 202 -21.32 -5.90 -4.85
#